data_AF-A0A4S9VPC8-F1
#
_entry.id   AF-A0A4S9VPC8-F1
#
_cell.length_a   1.000
_cell.length_b   1.000
_cell.length_c   1.000
_cell.angle_alpha   90.00
_cell.angle_beta   90.00
_cell.angle_gamma   90.00
#
_symmetry.space_group_name_H-M   'P 1'
#
loop_
_entity.id
_entity.type
_entity.pdbx_description
1 polymer ?
#
loop_
_entity_poly.entity_id
_entity_poly.type
_entity_poly.pdbx_seq_one_letter_code
_entity_poly.pdbx_strand_id
1 'polypeptide(L)'
;MTTYLLFCTADISPNRITKLLEQSGTNCFVLAKDPSQTGFDHWRTSPPIQAFQNGFIGWDAARIQRYFEAELPESALDPKTNITKEQFAMLNKKGGETETVVIYQLLEKSLTEEPSSDPDEDSEDDEGEEEVWWHWNVRFQDVDELVETLETMDALPF
;
A
#
# COMPACT_ATOMS: atom_id res chain seq x y z
N MET A 1 5.73 -10.78 -5.90
CA MET A 1 6.15 -9.37 -5.97
C MET A 1 4.96 -8.49 -6.23
N THR A 2 4.39 -8.09 -5.11
CA THR A 2 3.20 -7.30 -4.98
C THR A 2 3.45 -5.83 -5.29
N THR A 3 2.44 -5.11 -5.81
CA THR A 3 2.55 -3.71 -6.21
C THR A 3 1.64 -2.82 -5.38
N TYR A 4 2.18 -1.72 -4.86
CA TYR A 4 1.45 -0.75 -4.06
C TYR A 4 1.13 0.49 -4.89
N LEU A 5 -0.14 0.88 -4.94
CA LEU A 5 -0.50 2.20 -5.43
C LEU A 5 -0.02 3.26 -4.44
N LEU A 6 0.86 4.15 -4.91
CA LEU A 6 1.46 5.22 -4.14
C LEU A 6 0.68 6.52 -4.30
N PHE A 7 0.09 7.00 -3.22
CA PHE A 7 -0.68 8.25 -3.15
C PHE A 7 0.16 9.34 -2.48
N CYS A 8 0.44 10.42 -3.21
CA CYS A 8 1.06 11.60 -2.63
C CYS A 8 -0.01 12.47 -1.96
N THR A 9 -0.07 12.49 -0.63
CA THR A 9 -1.09 13.28 0.09
C THR A 9 -0.63 14.69 0.45
N ALA A 10 0.57 15.05 0.02
CA ALA A 10 1.12 16.39 0.08
C ALA A 10 1.68 16.81 -1.28
N ASP A 11 1.97 18.11 -1.42
CA ASP A 11 2.65 18.64 -2.59
C ASP A 11 4.15 18.27 -2.54
N ILE A 12 4.49 17.18 -3.23
CA ILE A 12 5.85 16.63 -3.27
C ILE A 12 6.32 16.69 -4.72
N SER A 13 7.48 17.34 -4.92
CA SER A 13 8.00 17.52 -6.28
C SER A 13 8.27 16.17 -6.97
N PRO A 14 8.01 16.06 -8.29
CA PRO A 14 8.33 14.86 -9.08
C PRO A 14 9.79 14.40 -8.95
N ASN A 15 10.73 15.35 -8.82
CA ASN A 15 12.15 15.05 -8.61
C ASN A 15 12.43 14.41 -7.25
N ARG A 16 11.67 14.80 -6.21
CA ARG A 16 11.77 14.16 -4.89
C ARG A 16 11.21 12.74 -4.94
N ILE A 17 10.05 12.55 -5.58
CA ILE A 17 9.45 11.21 -5.78
C ILE A 17 10.40 10.31 -6.57
N THR A 18 10.99 10.82 -7.65
CA THR A 18 12.02 10.14 -8.45
C THR A 18 13.13 9.58 -7.57
N LYS A 19 13.75 10.43 -6.73
CA LYS A 19 14.83 10.00 -5.83
C LYS A 19 14.38 8.94 -4.83
N LEU A 20 13.16 9.04 -4.30
CA LEU A 20 12.64 8.05 -3.34
C LEU A 20 12.40 6.69 -4.00
N LEU A 21 11.86 6.67 -5.23
CA LEU A 21 11.66 5.43 -5.98
C LEU A 21 12.97 4.79 -6.45
N GLU A 22 14.03 5.57 -6.60
CA GLU A 22 15.38 5.08 -6.90
C GLU A 22 16.11 4.50 -5.67
N GLN A 23 15.59 4.71 -4.45
CA GLN A 23 16.21 4.19 -3.21
C GLN A 23 15.86 2.74 -2.91
N SER A 24 14.66 2.28 -3.29
CA SER A 24 14.28 0.87 -3.15
C SER A 24 15.09 0.00 -4.12
N GLY A 25 15.60 -1.14 -3.64
CA GLY A 25 16.30 -2.10 -4.48
C GLY A 25 15.40 -2.64 -5.58
N THR A 26 14.12 -2.90 -5.26
CA THR A 26 13.09 -3.22 -6.24
C THR A 26 11.87 -2.32 -6.05
N ASN A 27 11.77 -1.24 -6.83
CA ASN A 27 10.59 -0.37 -6.79
C ASN A 27 9.30 -1.18 -7.02
N CYS A 28 8.45 -1.24 -5.98
CA CYS A 28 7.16 -1.91 -5.96
C CYS A 28 5.98 -0.92 -6.02
N PHE A 29 6.24 0.36 -6.32
CA PHE A 29 5.22 1.40 -6.32
C PHE A 29 4.72 1.75 -7.72
N VAL A 30 3.40 1.93 -7.85
CA VAL A 30 2.75 2.60 -8.99
C VAL A 30 2.16 3.92 -8.51
N LEU A 31 2.63 5.02 -9.06
CA LEU A 31 2.22 6.37 -8.67
C LEU A 31 0.80 6.68 -9.17
N ALA A 32 -0.11 6.93 -8.21
CA ALA A 32 -1.41 7.50 -8.49
C ALA A 32 -1.29 9.04 -8.60
N LYS A 33 -1.75 9.61 -9.72
CA LYS A 33 -1.64 11.06 -9.97
C LYS A 33 -2.91 11.80 -9.62
N ASP A 34 -4.06 11.26 -10.05
CA ASP A 34 -5.36 11.90 -9.86
C ASP A 34 -6.48 10.85 -9.67
N PRO A 35 -7.54 11.15 -8.89
CA PRO A 35 -8.68 10.24 -8.72
C PRO A 35 -9.44 9.90 -10.02
N SER A 36 -9.37 10.77 -11.03
CA SER A 36 -9.99 10.52 -12.34
C SER A 36 -9.09 9.68 -13.28
N GLN A 37 -7.92 9.27 -12.82
CA GLN A 37 -6.97 8.49 -13.61
C GLN A 37 -7.55 7.11 -13.96
N THR A 38 -7.71 6.84 -15.24
CA THR A 38 -8.22 5.55 -15.74
C THR A 38 -7.12 4.57 -16.16
N GLY A 39 -5.87 5.04 -16.28
CA GLY A 39 -4.73 4.25 -16.72
C GLY A 39 -3.59 4.30 -15.71
N PHE A 40 -3.06 3.14 -15.37
CA PHE A 40 -1.95 2.97 -14.43
C PHE A 40 -0.76 2.34 -15.17
N ASP A 41 0.45 2.53 -14.62
CA ASP A 41 1.63 1.88 -15.18
C ASP A 41 1.49 0.36 -15.04
N HIS A 42 1.75 -0.38 -16.13
CA HIS A 42 1.59 -1.84 -16.13
C HIS A 42 2.49 -2.57 -15.14
N TRP A 43 3.63 -1.98 -14.78
CA TRP A 43 4.53 -2.56 -13.79
C TRP A 43 5.43 -1.46 -13.28
N ARG A 44 5.19 -1.01 -12.04
CA ARG A 44 5.88 0.06 -11.29
C ARG A 44 6.09 1.37 -12.07
N THR A 45 5.96 2.50 -11.39
CA THR A 45 6.28 3.77 -12.04
C THR A 45 7.78 3.89 -12.24
N SER A 46 8.22 4.01 -13.50
CA SER A 46 9.62 4.12 -13.85
C SER A 46 10.11 5.56 -13.68
N PRO A 47 11.15 5.81 -12.86
CA PRO A 47 11.82 7.10 -12.84
C PRO A 47 12.48 7.40 -14.21
N PRO A 48 12.62 8.67 -14.61
CA PRO A 48 12.25 9.88 -13.87
C PRO A 48 10.75 10.22 -13.97
N ILE A 49 10.19 10.74 -12.87
CA ILE A 49 8.79 11.16 -12.80
C ILE A 49 8.62 12.52 -13.49
N GLN A 50 7.76 12.56 -14.51
CA GLN A 50 7.38 13.82 -15.19
C GLN A 50 6.48 14.68 -14.29
N ALA A 51 6.40 15.97 -14.59
CA ALA A 51 5.44 16.85 -13.92
C ALA A 51 4.01 16.33 -14.13
N PHE A 52 3.25 16.30 -13.03
CA PHE A 52 1.86 15.88 -13.03
C PHE A 52 1.08 16.73 -12.03
N GLN A 53 -0.24 16.79 -12.20
CA GLN A 53 -1.14 17.38 -11.22
C GLN A 53 -1.50 16.32 -10.19
N ASN A 54 -1.21 16.59 -8.92
CA ASN A 54 -1.55 15.71 -7.81
C ASN A 54 -2.96 16.00 -7.28
N GLY A 55 -3.90 15.07 -7.52
CA GLY A 55 -5.29 15.17 -7.06
C GLY A 55 -5.55 14.68 -5.63
N PHE A 56 -4.55 14.10 -4.96
CA PHE A 56 -4.69 13.46 -3.64
C PHE A 56 -4.21 14.34 -2.47
N ILE A 57 -3.82 15.59 -2.73
CA ILE A 57 -3.36 16.52 -1.69
C ILE A 57 -4.44 16.68 -0.61
N GLY A 58 -4.06 16.45 0.64
CA GLY A 58 -4.95 16.56 1.81
C GLY A 58 -5.86 15.35 2.04
N TRP A 59 -5.72 14.26 1.29
CA TRP A 59 -6.44 13.02 1.57
C TRP A 59 -5.83 12.28 2.76
N ASP A 60 -6.69 11.71 3.59
CA ASP A 60 -6.33 10.79 4.67
C ASP A 60 -6.52 9.32 4.23
N ALA A 61 -6.06 8.39 5.07
CA ALA A 61 -6.14 6.95 4.79
C ALA A 61 -7.58 6.46 4.62
N ALA A 62 -8.53 6.94 5.43
CA ALA A 62 -9.93 6.52 5.35
C ALA A 62 -10.58 6.97 4.04
N ARG A 63 -10.20 8.14 3.52
CA ARG A 63 -10.62 8.60 2.20
C ARG A 63 -10.02 7.76 1.07
N ILE A 64 -8.74 7.37 1.18
CA ILE A 64 -8.11 6.49 0.19
C ILE A 64 -8.77 5.11 0.20
N GLN A 65 -9.03 4.53 1.39
CA GLN A 65 -9.75 3.26 1.53
C GLN A 65 -11.12 3.28 0.82
N ARG A 66 -11.92 4.34 1.05
CA ARG A 66 -13.19 4.53 0.34
C ARG A 66 -13.03 4.63 -1.17
N TYR A 67 -11.96 5.29 -1.63
CA TYR A 67 -11.65 5.36 -3.06
C TYR A 67 -11.34 3.97 -3.63
N PHE A 68 -10.60 3.12 -2.92
CA PHE A 68 -10.35 1.73 -3.34
C PHE A 68 -11.61 0.88 -3.42
N GLU A 69 -12.51 1.05 -2.45
CA GLU A 69 -13.77 0.30 -2.41
C GLU A 69 -14.70 0.69 -3.57
N ALA A 70 -14.90 2.00 -3.77
CA ALA A 70 -16.01 2.51 -4.58
C ALA A 70 -15.63 3.21 -5.88
N GLU A 71 -14.42 3.76 -6.00
CA GLU A 71 -14.05 4.69 -7.07
C GLU A 71 -12.84 4.23 -7.92
N LEU A 72 -12.04 3.29 -7.42
CA LEU A 72 -10.91 2.75 -8.15
C LEU A 72 -11.41 2.04 -9.42
N PRO A 73 -10.97 2.49 -10.61
CA PRO A 73 -11.49 1.93 -11.85
C PRO A 73 -11.06 0.46 -11.98
N GLU A 74 -11.94 -0.39 -12.50
CA GLU A 74 -11.65 -1.82 -12.70
C GLU A 74 -10.43 -2.05 -13.61
N SER A 75 -10.12 -1.11 -14.50
CA SER A 75 -8.91 -1.13 -15.33
C SER A 75 -7.62 -1.04 -14.53
N ALA A 76 -7.66 -0.54 -13.29
CA ALA A 76 -6.52 -0.55 -12.37
C ALA A 76 -6.22 -1.96 -11.86
N LEU A 77 -7.24 -2.80 -11.72
CA LEU A 77 -7.17 -4.18 -11.22
C LEU A 77 -6.84 -5.19 -12.33
N ASP A 78 -6.32 -4.72 -13.46
CA ASP A 78 -5.87 -5.60 -14.55
C ASP A 78 -4.79 -6.55 -13.99
N PRO A 79 -4.87 -7.87 -14.25
CA PRO A 79 -3.88 -8.85 -13.78
C PRO A 79 -2.43 -8.49 -14.15
N LYS A 80 -2.23 -7.64 -15.17
CA LYS A 80 -0.91 -7.16 -15.57
C LYS A 80 -0.32 -6.13 -14.62
N THR A 81 -1.13 -5.30 -13.96
CA THR A 81 -0.67 -4.23 -13.05
C THR A 81 -0.29 -4.75 -11.67
N ASN A 82 -0.79 -5.93 -11.30
CA ASN A 82 -0.64 -6.54 -9.98
C ASN A 82 -1.08 -5.63 -8.82
N ILE A 83 -2.02 -4.73 -9.09
CA ILE A 83 -2.66 -3.85 -8.10
C ILE A 83 -3.87 -4.60 -7.54
N THR A 84 -3.97 -4.68 -6.21
CA THR A 84 -5.12 -5.25 -5.51
C THR A 84 -5.86 -4.19 -4.70
N LYS A 85 -7.04 -4.53 -4.18
CA LYS A 85 -7.80 -3.62 -3.30
C LYS A 85 -7.35 -3.62 -1.85
N GLU A 86 -6.53 -4.60 -1.46
CA GLU A 86 -6.12 -4.82 -0.07
C GLU A 86 -4.88 -4.01 0.32
N GLN A 87 -4.30 -3.19 -0.56
CA GLN A 87 -3.06 -2.50 -0.21
C GLN A 87 -2.84 -1.20 -0.94
N PHE A 88 -2.16 -0.28 -0.26
CA PHE A 88 -1.73 0.97 -0.84
C PHE A 88 -0.58 1.59 -0.04
N ALA A 89 0.03 2.62 -0.59
CA ALA A 89 1.09 3.37 0.04
C ALA A 89 0.76 4.86 0.08
N MET A 90 1.06 5.52 1.20
CA MET A 90 0.88 6.96 1.35
C MET A 90 2.21 7.66 1.55
N LEU A 91 2.42 8.70 0.75
CA LEU A 91 3.53 9.62 0.90
C LEU A 91 3.00 11.00 1.32
N ASN A 92 3.11 11.28 2.61
CA ASN A 92 2.77 12.58 3.18
C ASN A 92 3.99 13.53 3.20
N LYS A 93 3.78 14.77 3.61
CA LYS A 93 4.84 15.80 3.66
C LYS A 93 6.05 15.34 4.49
N LYS A 94 5.80 14.78 5.67
CA LYS A 94 6.85 14.30 6.58
C LYS A 94 7.63 13.16 5.93
N GLY A 95 6.96 12.18 5.33
CA GLY A 95 7.58 11.07 4.61
C GLY A 95 8.42 11.53 3.42
N GLY A 96 7.96 12.57 2.70
CA GLY A 96 8.77 13.23 1.68
C GLY A 96 10.09 13.79 2.25
N GLU A 97 10.07 14.39 3.45
CA GLU A 97 11.25 14.96 4.13
C GLU A 97 12.16 13.90 4.77
N THR A 98 11.57 12.90 5.43
CA THR A 98 12.27 11.84 6.17
C THR A 98 12.55 10.58 5.36
N GLU A 99 12.21 10.59 4.07
CA GLU A 99 12.40 9.46 3.15
C GLU A 99 11.68 8.20 3.64
N THR A 100 10.46 8.39 4.14
CA THR A 100 9.58 7.31 4.59
C THR A 100 8.26 7.28 3.82
N VAL A 101 7.65 6.11 3.78
CA VAL A 101 6.34 5.84 3.19
C VAL A 101 5.53 5.04 4.19
N VAL A 102 4.22 5.29 4.23
CA VAL A 102 3.31 4.48 5.03
C VAL A 102 2.69 3.43 4.12
N ILE A 103 3.00 2.16 4.37
CA ILE A 103 2.39 1.02 3.69
C ILE A 103 1.14 0.63 4.47
N TYR A 104 0.03 0.46 3.75
CA TYR A 104 -1.23 -0.04 4.27
C TYR A 104 -1.53 -1.38 3.62
N GLN A 105 -1.91 -2.37 4.43
CA GLN A 105 -2.36 -3.68 3.96
C GLN A 105 -3.52 -4.17 4.80
N LEU A 106 -4.54 -4.69 4.13
CA LEU A 106 -5.65 -5.40 4.73
C LEU A 106 -5.17 -6.82 5.03
N LEU A 107 -5.22 -7.23 6.30
CA LEU A 107 -4.86 -8.56 6.75
C LEU A 107 -5.93 -9.08 7.71
N GLU A 108 -6.09 -10.39 7.76
CA GLU A 108 -6.94 -11.03 8.77
C GLU A 108 -6.38 -10.78 10.16
N LYS A 109 -7.26 -10.52 11.12
CA LYS A 109 -6.90 -10.32 12.53
C LYS A 109 -6.21 -11.55 13.13
N SER A 110 -6.64 -12.75 12.75
CA SER A 110 -6.08 -14.05 13.17
C SER A 110 -4.61 -14.25 12.81
N LEU A 111 -4.13 -13.67 11.69
CA LEU A 111 -2.72 -13.71 11.28
C LEU A 111 -1.78 -12.95 12.24
N THR A 112 -2.34 -12.19 13.19
CA THR A 112 -1.58 -11.31 14.09
C THR A 112 -1.82 -11.60 15.57
N GLU A 113 -2.77 -12.46 15.94
CA GLU A 113 -2.94 -12.90 17.31
C GLU A 113 -1.89 -13.97 17.65
N GLU A 114 -1.12 -13.74 18.72
CA GLU A 114 -0.27 -14.80 19.26
C GLU A 114 -1.16 -15.99 19.69
N PRO A 115 -0.72 -17.26 19.53
CA PRO A 115 -1.52 -18.40 19.95
C PRO A 115 -1.75 -18.29 21.46
N SER A 116 -2.97 -17.90 21.85
CA SER A 116 -3.40 -17.86 23.25
C SER A 116 -3.11 -19.22 23.88
N SER A 117 -2.28 -19.23 24.93
CA SER A 117 -1.89 -20.44 25.66
C SER A 117 -2.92 -20.88 26.70
N ASP A 118 -4.17 -20.43 26.61
CA ASP A 118 -5.25 -20.81 27.51
C ASP A 118 -6.12 -21.90 26.86
N PRO A 119 -6.04 -23.16 27.35
CA PRO A 119 -6.75 -24.30 26.75
C PRO A 119 -8.24 -24.41 27.15
N ASP A 120 -8.88 -23.34 27.62
CA ASP A 120 -10.21 -23.39 28.27
C ASP A 120 -11.23 -22.36 27.74
N GLU A 121 -11.14 -21.92 26.48
CA GLU A 121 -12.27 -21.25 25.81
C GLU A 121 -12.64 -22.00 24.52
N ASP A 122 -13.48 -23.03 24.68
CA ASP A 122 -14.44 -23.45 23.64
C ASP A 122 -15.45 -22.30 23.45
N SER A 123 -15.06 -21.26 22.70
CA SER A 123 -15.99 -20.33 22.09
C SER A 123 -16.20 -20.72 20.63
N GLU A 124 -17.26 -21.51 20.41
CA GLU A 124 -17.95 -21.58 19.13
C GLU A 124 -18.55 -20.20 18.81
N ASP A 125 -17.73 -19.25 18.37
CA ASP A 125 -18.19 -18.08 17.64
C ASP A 125 -17.56 -18.14 16.25
N ASP A 126 -18.40 -18.48 15.28
CA ASP A 126 -18.18 -18.28 13.85
C ASP A 126 -18.19 -16.76 13.57
N GLU A 127 -17.23 -16.04 14.15
CA GLU A 127 -16.91 -14.65 13.81
C GLU A 127 -16.02 -14.68 12.58
N GLY A 128 -16.64 -14.56 11.41
CA GLY A 128 -15.93 -14.52 10.13
C GLY A 128 -14.70 -13.61 10.18
N GLU A 129 -13.61 -14.11 9.59
CA GLU A 129 -12.28 -13.49 9.45
C GLU A 129 -12.37 -11.96 9.40
N GLU A 130 -12.21 -11.28 10.56
CA GLU A 130 -12.31 -9.82 10.63
C GLU A 130 -11.05 -9.24 9.98
N GLU A 131 -11.19 -8.72 8.76
CA GLU A 131 -10.11 -8.06 8.04
C GLU A 131 -9.87 -6.65 8.60
N VAL A 132 -8.61 -6.33 8.93
CA VAL A 132 -8.22 -5.04 9.50
C VAL A 132 -7.11 -4.39 8.66
N TRP A 133 -7.21 -3.08 8.45
CA TRP A 133 -6.17 -2.29 7.80
C TRP A 133 -4.99 -2.03 8.74
N TRP A 134 -3.91 -2.76 8.51
CA TRP A 134 -2.62 -2.54 9.16
C TRP A 134 -1.81 -1.50 8.43
N HIS A 135 -0.91 -0.83 9.15
CA HIS A 135 -0.02 0.15 8.55
C HIS A 135 1.38 0.21 9.17
N TRP A 136 2.39 0.39 8.33
CA TRP A 136 3.79 0.51 8.74
C TRP A 136 4.42 1.74 8.12
N ASN A 137 5.09 2.55 8.95
CA ASN A 137 5.89 3.68 8.48
C ASN A 137 7.32 3.22 8.31
N VAL A 138 7.76 3.06 7.06
CA VAL A 138 9.05 2.47 6.70
C VAL A 138 9.87 3.42 5.84
N ARG A 139 11.19 3.32 5.90
CA ARG A 139 12.08 4.06 4.99
C ARG A 139 11.99 3.43 3.60
N PHE A 140 12.07 4.23 2.54
CA PHE A 140 12.00 3.73 1.16
C PHE A 140 13.02 2.62 0.85
N GLN A 141 14.22 2.72 1.42
CA GLN A 141 15.28 1.71 1.28
C GLN A 141 14.98 0.36 1.97
N ASP A 142 14.07 0.34 2.95
CA ASP A 142 13.73 -0.85 3.75
C ASP A 142 12.37 -1.45 3.31
N VAL A 143 11.73 -0.90 2.27
CA VAL A 143 10.42 -1.36 1.80
C VAL A 143 10.50 -2.80 1.28
N ASP A 144 11.55 -3.15 0.55
CA ASP A 144 11.73 -4.50 -0.01
C ASP A 144 11.68 -5.58 1.10
N GLU A 145 12.34 -5.33 2.23
CA GLU A 145 12.35 -6.25 3.39
C GLU A 145 10.97 -6.40 4.05
N LEU A 146 10.21 -5.30 4.16
CA LEU A 146 8.84 -5.36 4.67
C LEU A 146 7.95 -6.17 3.72
N VAL A 147 8.04 -5.93 2.41
CA VAL A 147 7.20 -6.62 1.41
C VAL A 147 7.49 -8.12 1.39
N GLU A 148 8.76 -8.52 1.44
CA GLU A 148 9.14 -9.94 1.54
C GLU A 148 8.56 -10.60 2.81
N THR A 149 8.55 -9.86 3.93
CA THR A 149 7.96 -10.33 5.19
C THR A 149 6.45 -10.52 5.07
N LEU A 150 5.74 -9.53 4.51
CA LEU A 150 4.29 -9.56 4.35
C LEU A 150 3.85 -10.65 3.36
N GLU A 151 4.56 -10.83 2.23
CA GLU A 151 4.31 -11.92 1.29
C GLU A 151 4.51 -13.30 1.94
N THR A 152 5.46 -13.42 2.88
CA THR A 152 5.69 -14.69 3.60
C THR A 152 4.60 -14.97 4.62
N MET A 153 4.07 -13.95 5.28
CA MET A 153 2.97 -14.10 6.24
C MET A 153 1.66 -14.52 5.56
N ASP A 154 1.38 -13.97 4.38
CA ASP A 154 0.21 -14.31 3.55
C ASP A 154 0.29 -15.74 2.96
N ALA A 155 1.51 -16.21 2.68
CA ALA A 155 1.75 -17.52 2.08
C ALA A 155 1.72 -18.71 3.05
N LEU A 156 1.48 -18.50 4.35
CA LEU A 156 1.38 -19.59 5.32
C LEU A 156 0.01 -20.28 5.20
N PRO A 157 -0.05 -21.57 4.81
CA PRO A 157 -1.29 -22.32 4.87
C PRO A 157 -1.62 -22.58 6.35
N PHE A 158 -2.81 -22.15 6.77
CA PHE A 158 -3.43 -22.63 8.00
C PHE A 158 -3.89 -24.09 7.85
#